data_AF-A0AAU3BT92-F1
#
_entry.id   AF-A0AAU3BT92-F1
#
_cell.length_a   1.000
_cell.length_b   1.000
_cell.length_c   1.000
_cell.angle_alpha   90.00
_cell.angle_beta   90.00
_cell.angle_gamma   90.00
#
_symmetry.space_group_name_H-M   'P 1'
#
loop_
_entity.id
_entity.type
_entity.pdbx_description
1 polymer ?
#
loop_
_entity_poly.entity_id
_entity_poly.type
_entity_poly.pdbx_seq_one_letter_code
_entity_poly.pdbx_strand_id
1 'polypeptide(L)'
;MNRLRNSAWQYVAEVLHSEELPMLAAHALVDGHDSPALRELAGLPRRSDASEVRELYVQALHELDVPLPDDETAGRYLLVSLAFGLAEGELGPREVTDRLGMTVTALTEEEARFLSVAADYSEWLGPEHLPGWERDLRTAAHSLAASTDLAPGIGRPDICERPDQPAWGSLACRRYGPEHQRPERELMPHRQTGNR
;
A
#
# COMPACT_ATOMS: atom_id res chain seq x y z
N MET A 1 11.60 -12.42 9.47
CA MET A 1 11.42 -11.27 10.39
C MET A 1 9.94 -11.11 10.64
N ASN A 2 9.50 -10.75 11.84
CA ASN A 2 8.09 -10.78 12.25
C ASN A 2 7.22 -9.83 11.40
N ARG A 3 6.29 -10.38 10.59
CA ARG A 3 5.47 -9.61 9.63
C ARG A 3 4.70 -8.46 10.29
N LEU A 4 4.24 -8.69 11.53
CA LEU A 4 3.54 -7.70 12.35
C LEU A 4 4.43 -6.53 12.78
N ARG A 5 5.72 -6.78 13.08
CA ARG A 5 6.66 -5.72 13.42
C ARG A 5 7.03 -4.91 12.18
N ASN A 6 7.18 -5.58 11.05
CA ASN A 6 7.47 -4.93 9.78
C ASN A 6 6.28 -4.11 9.24
N SER A 7 5.05 -4.44 9.61
CA SER A 7 3.87 -3.66 9.18
C SER A 7 3.69 -2.34 9.94
N ALA A 8 4.41 -2.11 11.04
CA ALA A 8 4.29 -0.88 11.83
C ALA A 8 4.67 0.37 11.02
N TRP A 9 5.78 0.33 10.26
CA TRP A 9 6.16 1.46 9.42
C TRP A 9 5.21 1.62 8.22
N GLN A 10 4.69 0.53 7.66
CA GLN A 10 3.73 0.57 6.54
C GLN A 10 2.40 1.19 6.97
N TYR A 11 2.00 0.96 8.23
CA TYR A 11 0.84 1.58 8.84
C TYR A 11 1.03 3.10 8.98
N VAL A 12 2.18 3.55 9.51
CA VAL A 12 2.49 4.98 9.68
C VAL A 12 2.65 5.68 8.34
N ALA A 13 3.28 5.02 7.36
CA ALA A 13 3.44 5.53 6.00
C ALA A 13 2.14 5.48 5.16
N GLU A 14 1.02 5.07 5.75
CA GLU A 14 -0.29 4.91 5.10
C GLU A 14 -0.30 3.98 3.86
N VAL A 15 0.70 3.11 3.75
CA VAL A 15 0.81 2.09 2.69
C VAL A 15 -0.06 0.89 2.99
N LEU A 16 -0.23 0.55 4.27
CA LEU A 16 -1.01 -0.61 4.69
C LEU A 16 -2.49 -0.25 4.79
N HIS A 17 -3.31 -0.91 3.96
CA HIS A 17 -4.74 -0.65 3.97
C HIS A 17 -5.42 -1.34 5.16
N SER A 18 -6.45 -0.70 5.72
CA SER A 18 -7.20 -1.25 6.87
C SER A 18 -7.78 -2.63 6.58
N GLU A 19 -8.21 -2.90 5.35
CA GLU A 19 -8.75 -4.20 4.93
C GLU A 19 -7.75 -5.37 5.04
N GLU A 20 -6.45 -5.07 5.08
CA GLU A 20 -5.38 -6.08 5.13
C GLU A 20 -5.02 -6.44 6.59
N LEU A 21 -5.34 -5.57 7.54
CA LEU A 21 -5.01 -5.74 8.96
C LEU A 21 -5.60 -7.01 9.60
N PRO A 22 -6.86 -7.42 9.32
CA PRO A 22 -7.41 -8.66 9.88
C PRO A 22 -6.62 -9.91 9.47
N MET A 23 -6.23 -9.98 8.19
CA MET A 23 -5.45 -11.11 7.68
C MET A 23 -4.01 -11.09 8.21
N LEU A 24 -3.43 -9.91 8.35
CA LEU A 24 -2.12 -9.75 8.97
C LEU A 24 -2.13 -10.19 10.44
N ALA A 25 -3.18 -9.85 11.19
CA ALA A 25 -3.37 -10.30 12.56
C ALA A 25 -3.52 -11.83 12.66
N ALA A 26 -4.28 -12.44 11.75
CA ALA A 26 -4.40 -13.89 11.70
C ALA A 26 -3.06 -14.60 11.49
N HIS A 27 -2.20 -14.07 10.61
CA HIS A 27 -0.84 -14.61 10.43
C HIS A 27 0.02 -14.44 11.69
N ALA A 28 -0.06 -13.27 12.34
CA ALA A 28 0.71 -13.02 13.56
C ALA A 28 0.33 -14.00 14.70
N LEU A 29 -0.96 -14.35 14.82
CA LEU A 29 -1.43 -15.39 15.75
C LEU A 29 -0.81 -16.76 15.43
N VAL A 30 -0.73 -17.12 14.15
CA VAL A 30 -0.10 -18.38 13.71
C VAL A 30 1.40 -18.38 13.98
N ASP A 31 2.05 -17.22 13.85
CA ASP A 31 3.48 -17.03 14.15
C ASP A 31 3.77 -17.04 15.67
N GLY A 32 2.75 -17.16 16.51
CA GLY A 32 2.86 -17.28 17.97
C GLY A 32 2.81 -15.93 18.72
N HIS A 33 2.49 -14.84 18.02
CA HIS A 33 2.20 -13.56 18.66
C HIS A 33 0.75 -13.55 19.09
N ASP A 34 0.51 -13.34 20.38
CA ASP A 34 -0.83 -13.48 20.93
C ASP A 34 -1.14 -12.31 21.86
N SER A 35 -2.22 -11.62 21.55
CA SER A 35 -2.76 -10.53 22.35
C SER A 35 -4.29 -10.52 22.20
N PRO A 36 -5.03 -10.08 23.23
CA PRO A 36 -6.49 -9.94 23.14
C PRO A 36 -6.94 -9.13 21.92
N ALA A 37 -6.34 -7.96 21.69
CA ALA A 37 -6.70 -7.10 20.56
C ALA A 37 -6.34 -7.73 19.20
N LEU A 38 -5.24 -8.49 19.13
CA LEU A 38 -4.83 -9.19 17.91
C LEU A 38 -5.82 -10.30 17.53
N ARG A 39 -6.35 -11.04 18.50
CA ARG A 39 -7.40 -12.06 18.28
C ARG A 39 -8.69 -11.44 17.79
N GLU A 40 -9.07 -10.31 18.36
CA GLU A 40 -10.27 -9.57 17.95
C GLU A 40 -10.12 -9.04 16.51
N LEU A 41 -8.99 -8.41 16.21
CA LEU A 41 -8.66 -7.92 14.87
C LEU A 41 -8.68 -9.05 13.83
N ALA A 42 -8.13 -10.23 14.14
CA ALA A 42 -8.15 -11.39 13.25
C ALA A 42 -9.56 -11.94 13.00
N GLY A 43 -10.50 -11.69 13.92
CA GLY A 43 -11.90 -12.08 13.80
C GLY A 43 -12.76 -11.12 12.98
N LEU A 44 -12.26 -9.93 12.65
CA LEU A 44 -13.04 -8.93 11.94
C LEU A 44 -13.24 -9.28 10.45
N PRO A 45 -14.44 -9.04 9.90
CA PRO A 45 -14.65 -9.15 8.47
C PRO A 45 -13.84 -8.09 7.72
N ARG A 46 -13.43 -8.41 6.49
CA ARG A 46 -12.64 -7.50 5.63
C ARG A 46 -13.31 -6.12 5.39
N ARG A 47 -14.64 -6.04 5.52
CA ARG A 47 -15.44 -4.81 5.34
C ARG A 47 -15.84 -4.14 6.67
N SER A 48 -15.11 -4.41 7.75
CA SER A 48 -15.30 -3.69 9.02
C SER A 48 -14.98 -2.20 8.88
N ASP A 49 -15.43 -1.42 9.85
CA ASP A 49 -15.13 0.00 9.91
C ASP A 49 -13.61 0.21 9.96
N ALA A 50 -13.11 1.09 9.10
CA ALA A 50 -11.68 1.32 8.97
C ALA A 50 -11.07 1.91 10.25
N SER A 51 -11.85 2.67 11.02
CA SER A 51 -11.39 3.29 12.27
C SER A 51 -11.25 2.23 13.36
N GLU A 52 -12.27 1.39 13.53
CA GLU A 52 -12.26 0.25 14.46
C GLU A 52 -11.08 -0.68 14.20
N VAL A 53 -10.85 -1.02 12.93
CA VAL A 53 -9.75 -1.89 12.50
C VAL A 53 -8.38 -1.27 12.81
N ARG A 54 -8.23 0.05 12.61
CA ARG A 54 -6.99 0.78 12.92
C ARG A 54 -6.74 0.88 14.42
N GLU A 55 -7.78 1.16 15.21
CA GLU A 55 -7.70 1.23 16.67
C GLU A 55 -7.25 -0.10 17.27
N LEU A 56 -7.85 -1.21 16.84
CA LEU A 56 -7.47 -2.55 17.27
C LEU A 56 -6.03 -2.92 16.89
N TYR A 57 -5.58 -2.49 15.72
CA TYR A 57 -4.19 -2.72 15.29
C TYR A 57 -3.19 -1.98 16.18
N VAL A 58 -3.43 -0.68 16.45
CA VAL A 58 -2.56 0.10 17.35
C VAL A 58 -2.56 -0.48 18.76
N GLN A 59 -3.73 -0.90 19.25
CA GLN A 59 -3.86 -1.56 20.54
C GLN A 59 -3.09 -2.89 20.59
N ALA A 60 -3.16 -3.71 19.54
CA ALA A 60 -2.41 -4.97 19.45
C ALA A 60 -0.90 -4.74 19.45
N LEU A 61 -0.40 -3.72 18.74
CA LEU A 61 1.02 -3.36 18.77
C LEU A 61 1.48 -2.93 20.17
N HIS A 62 0.65 -2.14 20.86
CA HIS A 62 0.92 -1.73 22.24
C HIS A 62 0.96 -2.93 23.20
N GLU A 63 0.01 -3.87 23.09
CA GLU A 63 -0.02 -5.09 23.91
C GLU A 63 1.17 -6.03 23.67
N LEU A 64 1.77 -5.97 22.49
CA LEU A 64 2.91 -6.81 22.08
C LEU A 64 4.27 -6.12 22.25
N ASP A 65 4.30 -4.95 22.91
CA ASP A 65 5.49 -4.10 23.09
C ASP A 65 6.20 -3.83 21.75
N VAL A 66 5.41 -3.57 20.70
CA VAL A 66 5.90 -3.15 19.39
C VAL A 66 5.72 -1.64 19.27
N PRO A 67 6.80 -0.84 19.34
CA PRO A 67 6.69 0.60 19.18
C PRO A 67 6.34 0.96 17.74
N LEU A 68 5.48 1.96 17.57
CA LEU A 68 5.28 2.60 16.28
C LEU A 68 6.48 3.52 15.99
N PRO A 69 7.06 3.45 14.77
CA PRO A 69 8.06 4.42 14.36
C PRO A 69 7.43 5.82 14.25
N ASP A 70 8.24 6.86 14.39
CA ASP A 70 7.82 8.21 14.04
C ASP A 70 7.68 8.37 12.51
N ASP A 71 6.98 9.44 12.09
CA ASP A 71 6.70 9.72 10.68
C ASP A 71 7.99 9.85 9.84
N GLU A 72 9.07 10.38 10.43
CA GLU A 72 10.36 10.54 9.75
C GLU A 72 11.00 9.18 9.44
N THR A 73 11.03 8.29 10.43
CA THR A 73 11.55 6.93 10.30
C THR A 73 10.69 6.10 9.35
N ALA A 74 9.36 6.20 9.45
CA ALA A 74 8.44 5.53 8.55
C ALA A 74 8.58 6.02 7.10
N GLY A 75 8.70 7.33 6.89
CA GLY A 75 8.94 7.93 5.59
C GLY A 75 10.25 7.48 4.97
N ARG A 76 11.30 7.34 5.77
CA ARG A 76 12.59 6.81 5.30
C ARG A 76 12.49 5.33 4.89
N TYR A 77 11.80 4.51 5.68
CA TYR A 77 11.55 3.11 5.31
C TYR A 77 10.75 2.99 4.02
N LEU A 78 9.73 3.82 3.84
CA LEU A 78 8.98 3.92 2.60
C LEU A 78 9.92 4.24 1.43
N LEU A 79 10.74 5.28 1.58
CA LEU A 79 11.64 5.75 0.53
C LEU A 79 12.60 4.66 0.06
N VAL A 80 13.23 3.98 1.01
CA VAL A 80 14.15 2.87 0.75
C VAL A 80 13.40 1.70 0.11
N SER A 81 12.22 1.32 0.64
CA SER A 81 11.42 0.23 0.08
C SER A 81 11.01 0.48 -1.37
N LEU A 82 10.64 1.72 -1.72
CA LEU A 82 10.28 2.09 -3.09
C LEU A 82 11.49 2.08 -4.02
N ALA A 83 12.65 2.55 -3.54
CA ALA A 83 13.88 2.52 -4.31
C ALA A 83 14.33 1.09 -4.63
N PHE A 84 14.27 0.18 -3.65
CA PHE A 84 14.56 -1.24 -3.88
C PHE A 84 13.56 -1.87 -4.85
N GLY A 85 12.25 -1.68 -4.64
CA GLY A 85 11.23 -2.23 -5.55
C GLY A 85 11.36 -1.71 -6.98
N LEU A 86 11.75 -0.45 -7.17
CA LEU A 86 12.01 0.11 -8.50
C LEU A 86 13.32 -0.39 -9.11
N ALA A 87 14.36 -0.62 -8.30
CA ALA A 87 15.65 -1.14 -8.76
C ALA A 87 15.55 -2.60 -9.23
N GLU A 88 14.81 -3.43 -8.49
CA GLU A 88 14.54 -4.84 -8.84
C GLU A 88 13.48 -5.00 -9.95
N GLY A 89 12.81 -3.90 -10.33
CA GLY A 89 11.78 -3.90 -11.37
C GLY A 89 10.43 -4.47 -10.94
N GLU A 90 10.22 -4.63 -9.63
CA GLU A 90 8.95 -5.05 -9.04
C GLU A 90 7.90 -3.93 -9.04
N LEU A 91 8.36 -2.68 -8.94
CA LEU A 91 7.52 -1.49 -9.00
C LEU A 91 7.78 -0.69 -10.27
N GLY A 92 6.71 -0.15 -10.85
CA GLY A 92 6.82 0.80 -11.95
C GLY A 92 7.18 2.21 -11.48
N PRO A 93 7.82 3.06 -12.32
CA PRO A 93 8.11 4.46 -11.99
C PRO A 93 6.88 5.26 -11.52
N ARG A 94 5.73 5.09 -12.19
CA ARG A 94 4.47 5.76 -11.79
C ARG A 94 3.91 5.25 -10.47
N GLU A 95 4.06 3.96 -10.22
CA GLU A 95 3.60 3.36 -8.97
C GLU A 95 4.40 3.88 -7.77
N VAL A 96 5.69 4.18 -7.96
CA VAL A 96 6.50 4.86 -6.94
C VAL A 96 5.97 6.26 -6.63
N THR A 97 5.67 7.07 -7.65
CA THR A 97 5.12 8.41 -7.42
C THR A 97 3.75 8.38 -6.79
N ASP A 98 2.89 7.44 -7.18
CA ASP A 98 1.55 7.29 -6.61
C ASP A 98 1.60 6.83 -5.14
N ARG A 99 2.61 6.05 -4.77
CA ARG A 99 2.80 5.53 -3.39
C ARG A 99 3.59 6.48 -2.48
N LEU A 100 4.23 7.52 -3.01
CA LEU A 100 4.83 8.60 -2.22
C LEU A 100 3.72 9.52 -1.68
N GLY A 101 2.93 8.97 -0.75
CA GLY A 101 1.77 9.66 -0.16
C GLY A 101 2.11 10.62 0.98
N MET A 102 3.32 10.52 1.54
CA MET A 102 3.76 11.35 2.67
C MET A 102 4.98 12.21 2.33
N THR A 103 5.09 13.35 3.00
CA THR A 103 6.29 14.21 2.92
C THR A 103 7.43 13.57 3.70
N VAL A 104 8.53 13.27 3.02
CA VAL A 104 9.74 12.70 3.63
C VAL A 104 10.86 13.74 3.57
N THR A 105 11.52 13.99 4.70
CA THR A 105 12.71 14.83 4.75
C THR A 105 13.93 13.99 4.36
N ALA A 106 14.66 14.42 3.34
CA ALA A 106 15.91 13.75 2.95
C ALA A 106 17.02 14.00 3.99
N LEU A 107 17.74 12.94 4.36
CA LEU A 107 18.90 13.01 5.24
C LEU A 107 20.22 12.79 4.48
N THR A 108 20.15 12.16 3.31
CA THR A 108 21.30 11.92 2.42
C THR A 108 21.12 12.55 1.05
N GLU A 109 22.21 12.72 0.31
CA GLU A 109 22.17 13.24 -1.05
C GLU A 109 21.41 12.31 -2.00
N GLU A 110 21.50 11.00 -1.79
CA GLU A 110 20.82 9.99 -2.58
C GLU A 110 19.31 10.00 -2.34
N GLU A 111 18.88 10.14 -1.09
CA GLU A 111 17.46 10.33 -0.74
C GLU A 111 16.92 11.63 -1.35
N ALA A 112 17.66 12.73 -1.24
CA ALA A 112 17.27 14.02 -1.82
C ALA A 112 17.15 13.95 -3.34
N ARG A 113 18.10 13.26 -4.00
CA ARG A 113 18.07 13.06 -5.46
C ARG A 113 16.86 12.24 -5.88
N PHE A 114 16.58 11.14 -5.19
CA PHE A 114 15.43 10.30 -5.51
C PHE A 114 14.10 11.04 -5.32
N LEU A 115 13.94 11.76 -4.20
CA LEU A 115 12.75 12.60 -3.95
C LEU A 115 12.61 13.72 -4.98
N SER A 116 13.70 14.39 -5.35
CA SER A 116 13.67 15.46 -6.35
C SER A 116 13.18 14.93 -7.70
N VAL A 117 13.71 13.81 -8.18
CA VAL A 117 13.30 13.23 -9.47
C VAL A 117 11.87 12.71 -9.43
N ALA A 118 11.44 12.13 -8.30
CA ALA A 118 10.04 11.71 -8.13
C ALA A 118 9.08 12.91 -8.16
N ALA A 119 9.45 14.02 -7.52
CA ALA A 119 8.67 15.26 -7.47
C ALA A 119 8.60 15.98 -8.84
N ASP A 120 9.57 15.76 -9.72
CA ASP A 120 9.55 16.30 -11.10
C ASP A 120 8.48 15.64 -11.99
N TYR A 121 7.81 14.58 -11.51
CA TYR A 121 6.67 14.01 -12.21
C TYR A 121 5.53 15.02 -12.35
N SER A 122 4.99 15.11 -13.56
CA SER A 122 3.81 15.89 -13.85
C SER A 122 2.85 15.05 -14.68
N GLU A 123 1.56 15.09 -14.36
CA GLU A 123 0.51 14.49 -15.21
C GLU A 123 0.48 15.11 -16.64
N TRP A 124 1.08 16.30 -16.78
CA TRP A 124 1.23 17.04 -18.04
C TRP A 124 2.58 16.80 -18.73
N LEU A 125 3.40 15.87 -18.23
CA LEU A 125 4.68 15.54 -18.84
C LEU A 125 4.45 14.95 -20.24
N GLY A 126 5.03 15.59 -21.25
CA GLY A 126 4.92 15.14 -22.63
C GLY A 126 5.46 13.71 -22.82
N PRO A 127 4.87 12.90 -23.72
CA PRO A 127 5.29 11.51 -23.95
C PRO A 127 6.76 11.37 -24.36
N GLU A 128 7.36 12.42 -24.90
CA GLU A 128 8.79 12.49 -25.25
C GLU A 128 9.73 12.66 -24.04
N HIS A 129 9.23 13.24 -22.94
CA HIS A 129 10.00 13.45 -21.71
C HIS A 129 9.82 12.30 -20.70
N LEU A 130 8.71 11.57 -20.79
CA LEU A 130 8.39 10.46 -19.89
C LEU A 130 9.50 9.37 -19.85
N PRO A 131 10.06 8.89 -20.97
CA PRO A 131 11.13 7.88 -20.92
C PRO A 131 12.42 8.38 -20.24
N GLY A 132 12.72 9.68 -20.41
CA GLY A 132 13.88 10.32 -19.77
C GLY A 132 13.69 10.36 -18.25
N TRP A 133 12.54 10.88 -17.81
CA TRP A 133 12.17 10.91 -16.40
C TRP A 133 12.17 9.52 -15.76
N GLU A 134 11.58 8.50 -16.41
CA GLU A 134 11.57 7.15 -15.85
C GLU A 134 12.98 6.56 -15.71
N ARG A 135 13.87 6.83 -16.67
CA ARG A 135 15.26 6.39 -16.60
C ARG A 135 16.01 7.09 -15.46
N ASP A 136 15.78 8.39 -15.30
CA ASP A 136 16.43 9.18 -14.27
C ASP A 136 15.95 8.74 -12.88
N LEU A 137 14.64 8.44 -12.73
CA LEU A 137 14.07 7.90 -11.49
C LEU A 137 14.65 6.51 -11.17
N ARG A 138 14.73 5.61 -12.16
CA ARG A 138 15.39 4.30 -11.97
C ARG A 138 16.86 4.47 -11.57
N THR A 139 17.58 5.39 -12.18
CA THR A 139 19.00 5.65 -11.87
C THR A 139 19.17 6.16 -10.44
N ALA A 140 18.30 7.07 -10.00
CA ALA A 140 18.28 7.56 -8.63
C ALA A 140 17.95 6.42 -7.64
N ALA A 141 16.97 5.57 -7.94
CA ALA A 141 16.63 4.41 -7.12
C ALA A 141 17.79 3.42 -6.96
N HIS A 142 18.51 3.10 -8.04
CA HIS A 142 19.68 2.22 -7.95
C HIS A 142 20.80 2.85 -7.10
N SER A 143 20.99 4.17 -7.20
CA SER A 143 21.98 4.88 -6.39
C SER A 143 21.63 4.83 -4.90
N LEU A 144 20.35 5.06 -4.56
CA LEU A 144 19.85 4.99 -3.19
C LEU A 144 19.89 3.55 -2.63
N ALA A 145 19.51 2.55 -3.42
CA ALA A 145 19.57 1.14 -3.02
C ALA A 145 21.03 0.70 -2.78
N ALA A 146 21.98 1.19 -3.57
CA ALA A 146 23.40 0.88 -3.42
C ALA A 146 24.07 1.63 -2.26
N SER A 147 23.62 2.85 -1.93
CA SER A 147 24.15 3.63 -0.80
C SER A 147 23.56 3.20 0.55
N THR A 148 22.38 2.57 0.53
CA THR A 148 21.74 2.05 1.73
C THR A 148 22.38 0.72 2.12
N ASP A 149 23.37 0.78 3.00
CA ASP A 149 23.88 -0.40 3.70
C ASP A 149 22.82 -0.81 4.74
N LEU A 150 21.83 -1.61 4.32
CA LEU A 150 20.83 -2.16 5.22
C LEU A 150 21.53 -3.09 6.22
N ALA A 151 21.90 -2.55 7.38
CA ALA A 151 22.33 -3.33 8.52
C ALA A 151 21.29 -4.44 8.83
N PRO A 152 21.69 -5.60 9.39
CA PRO A 152 20.89 -6.83 9.44
C PRO A 152 19.56 -6.77 10.23
N GLY A 153 19.26 -5.63 10.86
CA GLY A 153 18.03 -5.40 11.61
C GLY A 153 16.84 -4.98 10.75
N ILE A 154 17.09 -4.53 9.51
CA ILE A 154 16.04 -4.29 8.53
C ILE A 154 16.10 -5.49 7.60
N GLY A 155 15.20 -6.43 7.83
CA GLY A 155 15.02 -7.50 6.88
C GLY A 155 14.75 -6.84 5.55
N ARG A 156 15.38 -7.35 4.49
CA ARG A 156 14.74 -7.30 3.16
C ARG A 156 13.24 -7.41 3.42
N PRO A 157 12.39 -6.48 2.94
CA PRO A 157 10.98 -6.76 2.95
C PRO A 157 10.87 -8.16 2.33
N ASP A 158 10.31 -9.12 3.06
CA ASP A 158 9.89 -10.38 2.48
C ASP A 158 8.71 -10.01 1.57
N ILE A 159 9.03 -9.36 0.45
CA ILE A 159 8.16 -9.27 -0.71
C ILE A 159 8.06 -10.73 -1.11
N CYS A 160 6.86 -11.28 -0.95
CA CYS A 160 6.62 -12.69 -1.08
C CYS A 160 7.13 -13.22 -2.43
N GLU A 161 8.32 -13.82 -2.45
CA GLU A 161 8.64 -14.84 -3.45
C GLU A 161 7.68 -16.01 -3.19
N ARG A 162 6.57 -16.05 -3.94
CA ARG A 162 5.75 -17.26 -4.09
C ARG A 162 6.16 -17.94 -5.38
N PRO A 163 6.81 -19.12 -5.35
CA PRO A 163 7.14 -19.85 -6.56
C PRO A 163 5.94 -20.53 -7.24
N ASP A 164 4.72 -20.45 -6.69
CA ASP A 164 3.57 -21.25 -7.16
C ASP A 164 2.21 -20.52 -7.09
N GLN A 165 2.10 -19.31 -7.65
CA GLN A 165 0.79 -18.74 -7.98
C GLN A 165 0.75 -18.17 -9.40
N PRO A 166 -0.34 -18.40 -10.16
CA PRO A 166 -0.46 -17.87 -11.51
C PRO A 166 -0.48 -16.35 -11.46
N ALA A 167 0.30 -15.74 -12.35
CA ALA A 167 0.42 -14.31 -12.52
C ALA A 167 -0.94 -13.61 -12.51
N TRP A 168 -1.23 -12.85 -11.45
CA TRP A 168 -2.19 -11.76 -11.54
C TRP A 168 -1.49 -10.63 -12.31
N GLY A 169 -1.38 -10.84 -13.61
CA GLY A 169 -0.97 -9.83 -14.55
C GLY A 169 -2.00 -8.71 -14.60
N SER A 170 -1.49 -7.48 -14.49
CA SER A 170 -1.99 -6.27 -15.16
C SER A 170 -3.48 -6.23 -15.46
N LEU A 171 -4.34 -5.78 -14.52
CA LEU A 171 -5.69 -5.29 -14.84
C LEU A 171 -6.41 -4.58 -13.68
N ALA A 172 -5.74 -3.70 -12.93
CA ALA A 172 -6.40 -2.81 -11.97
C ALA A 172 -6.40 -1.32 -12.38
N CYS A 173 -6.42 -1.06 -13.69
CA CYS A 173 -6.97 0.18 -14.25
C CYS A 173 -7.88 -0.14 -15.44
N ARG A 174 -9.13 -0.50 -15.17
CA ARG A 174 -10.27 -0.18 -16.03
C ARG A 174 -11.32 0.46 -15.13
N ARG A 175 -11.32 1.79 -15.10
CA ARG A 175 -12.24 2.63 -15.87
C ARG A 175 -13.66 2.60 -15.28
N TYR A 176 -13.97 3.67 -14.57
CA TYR A 176 -15.32 4.22 -14.42
C TYR A 176 -16.17 4.00 -15.69
N GLY A 177 -17.34 3.40 -15.54
CA GLY A 177 -18.40 3.31 -16.54
C GLY A 177 -19.76 3.19 -15.82
N PRO A 178 -20.82 3.86 -16.30
CA PRO A 178 -21.96 4.25 -15.47
C PRO A 178 -23.04 3.16 -15.44
N GLU A 179 -23.44 2.70 -14.25
CA GLU A 179 -24.61 1.83 -14.09
C GLU A 179 -25.56 2.37 -13.01
N HIS A 180 -26.23 3.48 -13.34
CA HIS A 180 -27.57 3.75 -12.82
C HIS A 180 -28.60 3.26 -13.85
N GLN A 181 -28.87 1.96 -13.83
CA GLN A 181 -30.13 1.41 -14.31
C GLN A 181 -30.66 0.47 -13.23
N ARG A 182 -31.52 1.01 -12.37
CA ARG A 182 -32.38 0.23 -11.48
C ARG A 182 -33.41 -0.51 -12.33
N PRO A 183 -33.60 -1.84 -12.15
CA PRO A 183 -34.85 -2.47 -12.49
C PRO A 183 -35.81 -2.44 -11.28
N GLU A 184 -37.07 -2.18 -11.62
CA GLU A 184 -38.30 -2.75 -11.05
C GLU A 184 -38.71 -2.40 -9.61
N ARG A 185 -39.86 -1.72 -9.51
CA ARG A 185 -40.98 -2.15 -8.65
C ARG A 185 -42.31 -1.56 -9.13
N GLU A 186 -43.08 -2.45 -9.75
CA GLU A 186 -44.52 -2.67 -9.59
C GLU A 186 -45.41 -1.49 -9.15
N LEU A 187 -46.28 -1.06 -10.07
CA LEU A 187 -47.61 -0.56 -9.73
C LEU A 187 -48.65 -1.38 -10.51
N MET A 188 -49.50 -2.02 -9.72
CA MET A 188 -50.56 -2.99 -10.03
C MET A 188 -51.54 -2.61 -11.16
N PRO A 189 -52.25 -3.60 -11.72
CA PRO A 189 -53.24 -3.42 -12.77
C PRO A 189 -54.58 -2.97 -12.17
N HIS A 190 -55.34 -2.11 -12.85
CA HIS A 190 -56.81 -2.20 -12.88
C HIS A 190 -57.48 -1.30 -13.94
N ARG A 191 -58.42 -1.95 -14.64
CA ARG A 191 -59.67 -1.46 -15.26
C ARG A 191 -59.64 -0.76 -16.63
N GLN A 192 -60.09 -1.57 -17.60
CA GLN A 192 -61.24 -1.33 -18.49
C GLN A 192 -61.89 0.06 -18.46
N THR A 193 -61.89 0.72 -19.62
CA THR A 193 -63.02 1.27 -20.40
C THR A 193 -62.37 1.83 -21.66
N GLY A 194 -62.75 1.57 -22.90
CA GLY A 194 -64.08 1.38 -23.45
C GLY A 194 -64.19 2.31 -24.66
N ASN A 195 -64.28 1.69 -25.84
CA ASN A 195 -65.03 2.15 -27.01
C ASN A 195 -64.53 3.34 -27.86
N ARG A 196 -64.30 2.99 -29.12
CA ARG A 196 -64.56 3.71 -30.38
C ARG A 196 -63.46 4.58 -30.97
#